data_AF-A0A941JUD5-F1
#
_entry.id   AF-A0A941JUD5-F1
#
_cell.length_a   1.000
_cell.length_b   1.000
_cell.length_c   1.000
_cell.angle_alpha   90.00
_cell.angle_beta   90.00
_cell.angle_gamma   90.00
#
_symmetry.space_group_name_H-M   'P 1'
#
loop_
_entity.id
_entity.type
_entity.pdbx_description
1 polymer ?
#
loop_
_entity_poly.entity_id
_entity_poly.type
_entity_poly.pdbx_seq_one_letter_code
_entity_poly.pdbx_strand_id
1 'polypeptide(L)' 'MIIQVQQQETSLYDTDYNLWVIETVKQLENKDFNSLDLENLIEEVSDLSRRE' A
#
# COMPACT_ATOMS: atom_id res chain seq x y z
N MET A 1 14.82 -15.31 -26.47
CA MET A 1 13.62 -14.84 -25.73
C MET A 1 14.06 -13.74 -24.80
N ILE A 2 13.49 -12.55 -24.91
CA ILE A 2 13.70 -11.46 -23.97
C ILE A 2 12.63 -11.60 -22.89
N ILE A 3 13.04 -12.07 -21.70
CA ILE A 3 12.16 -12.11 -20.54
C ILE A 3 11.97 -10.66 -20.11
N GLN A 4 10.76 -10.14 -20.30
CA GLN A 4 10.32 -8.91 -19.65
C GLN A 4 10.26 -9.23 -18.16
N VAL A 5 11.27 -8.82 -17.39
CA VAL A 5 11.12 -8.76 -15.94
C VAL A 5 10.05 -7.71 -15.71
N GLN A 6 8.84 -8.15 -15.39
CA GLN A 6 7.90 -7.25 -14.71
C GLN A 6 8.63 -6.87 -13.43
N GLN A 7 9.13 -5.63 -13.37
CA GLN A 7 9.60 -5.06 -12.13
C GLN A 7 8.38 -5.01 -11.23
N GLN A 8 8.16 -6.08 -10.47
CA GLN A 8 7.30 -6.05 -9.32
C GLN A 8 8.02 -5.09 -8.38
N GLU A 9 7.67 -3.80 -8.45
CA GLU A 9 8.08 -2.83 -7.46
C GLU A 9 7.57 -3.37 -6.13
N THR A 10 8.48 -3.95 -5.35
CA THR A 10 8.19 -4.40 -4.00
C THR A 10 7.62 -3.22 -3.24
N SER A 11 6.31 -3.25 -2.99
CA SER A 11 5.63 -2.16 -2.29
C SER A 11 6.21 -2.03 -0.89
N LEU A 12 6.14 -0.81 -0.34
CA LEU A 12 6.44 -0.59 1.06
C LEU A 12 5.56 -1.47 1.95
N TYR A 13 4.34 -1.79 1.49
CA TYR A 13 3.42 -2.75 2.13
C TYR A 13 4.08 -4.13 2.32
N ASP A 14 4.68 -4.70 1.27
CA ASP A 14 5.34 -6.01 1.30
C ASP A 14 6.69 -6.02 2.04
N THR A 15 7.41 -4.89 2.03
CA THR A 15 8.79 -4.83 2.51
C THR A 15 8.93 -4.34 3.94
N ASP A 16 8.13 -3.37 4.35
CA ASP A 16 8.09 -2.85 5.71
C ASP A 16 6.69 -2.31 6.04
N TYR A 17 5.83 -3.22 6.50
CA TYR A 17 4.44 -2.92 6.83
C TYR A 17 4.30 -1.77 7.85
N ASN A 18 5.19 -1.69 8.86
CA ASN A 18 5.11 -0.61 9.85
C ASN A 18 5.38 0.75 9.21
N LEU A 19 6.41 0.82 8.37
CA LEU A 19 6.74 2.04 7.64
C LEU A 19 5.63 2.39 6.63
N TRP A 20 5.03 1.41 5.98
CA TRP A 20 3.87 1.60 5.11
C TRP A 20 2.69 2.24 5.84
N VAL A 21 2.34 1.76 7.05
CA VAL A 21 1.27 2.37 7.85
C VAL A 21 1.59 3.82 8.18
N ILE A 22 2.82 4.12 8.62
CA ILE A 22 3.23 5.49 8.99
C ILE A 22 3.13 6.43 7.78
N GLU A 23 3.65 6.02 6.62
CA GLU A 23 3.60 6.84 5.41
C GLU A 23 2.18 6.99 4.86
N THR A 24 1.37 5.93 4.90
CA THR A 24 -0.04 5.96 4.50
C THR A 24 -0.84 6.94 5.35
N VAL A 25 -0.65 6.92 6.68
CA VAL A 25 -1.30 7.88 7.60
C VAL A 25 -0.88 9.31 7.27
N LYS A 26 0.42 9.55 7.07
CA LYS A 26 0.94 10.87 6.72
C LYS A 26 0.40 11.38 5.39
N GLN A 27 0.26 10.52 4.38
CA GLN A 27 -0.34 10.88 3.09
C GLN A 27 -1.82 11.22 3.24
N LEU A 28 -2.57 10.46 4.04
CA LEU A 28 -3.98 10.74 4.36
C LEU A 28 -4.15 12.09 5.08
N GLU A 29 -3.32 12.39 6.08
CA GLU A 29 -3.33 13.68 6.80
C GLU A 29 -3.09 14.86 5.85
N ASN A 30 -2.20 14.69 4.87
CA ASN A 30 -1.90 15.69 3.86
C ASN A 30 -2.90 15.71 2.70
N LYS A 31 -3.90 14.81 2.69
CA LYS A 31 -4.85 14.60 1.58
C LYS A 31 -4.17 14.31 0.24
N ASP A 32 -2.98 13.70 0.28
CA ASP A 32 -2.19 13.36 -0.89
C ASP A 32 -2.60 12.00 -1.45
N PHE A 33 -3.79 11.94 -2.04
CA PHE A 33 -4.36 10.71 -2.59
C PHE A 33 -3.65 10.23 -3.87
N ASN A 34 -2.80 11.06 -4.48
CA ASN A 34 -2.06 10.68 -5.68
C ASN A 34 -0.90 9.73 -5.39
N SER A 35 -0.25 9.88 -4.22
CA SER A 35 0.85 9.01 -3.78
C SER A 35 0.39 7.90 -2.84
N LEU A 36 -0.90 7.88 -2.52
CA LEU A 36 -1.50 6.93 -1.61
C LEU A 36 -1.66 5.57 -2.29
N ASP A 37 -1.15 4.53 -1.63
CA ASP A 37 -1.35 3.14 -2.04
C ASP A 37 -2.77 2.68 -1.72
N LEU A 38 -3.72 3.14 -2.54
CA LEU A 38 -5.15 2.92 -2.36
C LEU A 38 -5.53 1.43 -2.45
N GLU A 39 -4.83 0.64 -3.26
CA GLU A 39 -5.13 -0.78 -3.42
C GLU A 39 -4.88 -1.53 -2.10
N ASN A 40 -3.68 -1.38 -1.53
CA ASN A 40 -3.34 -2.00 -0.25
C ASN A 40 -4.18 -1.42 0.90
N LEU A 41 -4.46 -0.12 0.91
CA LEU A 41 -5.28 0.49 1.96
C LEU A 41 -6.74 -0.01 1.93
N ILE A 42 -7.35 -0.16 0.76
CA ILE A 42 -8.72 -0.67 0.63
C ILE A 42 -8.80 -2.13 1.10
N GLU A 43 -7.81 -2.95 0.74
CA GLU A 43 -7.75 -4.34 1.20
C GLU A 43 -7.69 -4.42 2.73
N GLU A 44 -6.78 -3.68 3.37
CA GLU A 44 -6.63 -3.66 4.82
C GLU A 44 -7.92 -3.23 5.53
N VAL A 45 -8.55 -2.14 5.07
CA VAL A 45 -9.81 -1.65 5.67
C VAL A 45 -10.96 -2.64 5.43
N SER A 46 -11.01 -3.31 4.29
CA SER A 46 -12.02 -4.34 4.02
C SER A 46 -11.84 -5.56 4.90
N ASP A 47 -10.59 -5.97 5.14
CA ASP A 47 -10.27 -7.11 5.99
C ASP A 47 -10.59 -6.83 7.46
N LEU A 48 -10.31 -5.60 7.94
CA LEU A 48 -10.72 -5.15 9.28
C LEU A 48 -12.23 -5.30 9.50
N SER A 49 -13.05 -4.94 8.51
CA SER A 49 -14.51 -5.07 8.59
C SER A 49 -15.02 -6.52 8.64
N ARG A 50 -14.22 -7.52 8.23
CA ARG A 50 -14.61 -8.94 8.25
C ARG A 50 -14.18 -9.67 9.52
N ARG A 51 -13.29 -9.06 10.31
CA ARG A 51 -12.80 -9.61 11.58
C ARG A 51 -13.69 -9.26 12.77
N GLU A 52 -14.77 -8.50 12.53
CA GLU A 52 -15.84 -8.17 13.48
C GLU A 52 -17.12 -8.96 13.16
#